data_AF-A0A6J4YSN1-F1
#
_entry.id   AF-A0A6J4YSN1-F1
#
_cell.length_a   1.000
_cell.length_b   1.000
_cell.length_c   1.000
_cell.angle_alpha   90.00
_cell.angle_beta   90.00
_cell.angle_gamma   90.00
#
_symmetry.space_group_name_H-M   'P 1'
#
loop_
_entity.id
_entity.type
_entity.pdbx_description
1 polymer ?
#
loop_
_entity_poly.entity_id
_entity_poly.type
_entity_poly.pdbx_seq_one_letter_code
_entity_poly.pdbx_strand_id
1 'polypeptide(L)' 'MAQRITIDPITRIEGHLRIEVEVAGGKVVNAWSSGQMFRGIELILQGRDPRDAHHFVQRSCGV' A
#
# COMPACT_ATOMS: atom_id res chain seq x y z
N MET A 1 11.24 12.28 -25.44
CA MET A 1 9.97 11.63 -25.05
C MET A 1 10.09 11.22 -23.60
N ALA A 2 9.05 11.45 -22.78
CA ALA A 2 9.05 10.98 -21.40
C ALA A 2 8.83 9.47 -21.36
N GLN A 3 9.59 8.76 -20.53
CA GLN A 3 9.50 7.30 -20.36
C GLN A 3 8.72 6.99 -19.09
N ARG A 4 7.72 6.11 -19.16
CA ARG A 4 7.04 5.58 -17.97
C ARG A 4 7.70 4.28 -17.54
N ILE A 5 8.04 4.18 -16.25
CA ILE A 5 8.67 3.02 -15.61
C ILE A 5 7.74 2.54 -14.49
N THR A 6 7.53 1.23 -14.41
CA THR A 6 6.76 0.59 -13.33
C THR A 6 7.68 -0.31 -12.51
N ILE A 7 7.62 -0.18 -11.20
CA ILE A 7 8.30 -1.05 -10.24
C ILE A 7 7.19 -1.72 -9.40
N ASP A 8 6.97 -3.00 -9.70
CA ASP A 8 5.96 -3.84 -9.05
C ASP A 8 6.46 -5.29 -9.05
N PRO A 9 6.80 -5.88 -7.89
CA PRO A 9 6.64 -5.33 -6.54
C PRO A 9 7.84 -4.46 -6.10
N ILE A 10 7.59 -3.50 -5.20
CA ILE A 10 8.64 -2.94 -4.34
C ILE A 10 9.00 -4.00 -3.28
N THR A 11 10.28 -4.35 -3.19
CA THR A 11 10.79 -5.37 -2.26
C THR A 11 11.40 -4.76 -1.00
N ARG A 12 11.64 -5.59 0.03
CA ARG A 12 12.19 -5.21 1.35
C ARG A 12 11.36 -4.16 2.09
N ILE A 13 10.05 -4.28 1.96
CA ILE A 13 9.04 -3.53 2.72
C ILE A 13 8.04 -4.54 3.31
N GLU A 14 7.17 -4.08 4.20
CA GLU A 14 5.93 -4.79 4.52
C GLU A 14 4.86 -4.47 3.47
N GLY A 15 4.05 -5.46 3.09
CA GLY A 15 2.89 -5.26 2.23
C GLY A 15 3.15 -5.31 0.72
N HIS A 16 2.24 -4.70 -0.05
CA HIS A 16 2.17 -4.81 -1.51
C HIS A 16 2.10 -3.42 -2.15
N LEU A 17 3.25 -2.95 -2.64
CA LEU A 17 3.38 -1.61 -3.20
C LEU A 17 3.85 -1.65 -4.66
N ARG A 18 3.14 -0.90 -5.49
CA ARG A 18 3.55 -0.52 -6.84
C ARG A 18 3.93 0.95 -6.85
N ILE A 19 5.07 1.26 -7.50
CA ILE A 19 5.47 2.62 -7.83
C ILE A 19 5.57 2.76 -9.34
N GLU A 20 4.95 3.81 -9.87
CA GLU A 20 5.17 4.22 -11.25
C GLU A 20 5.84 5.58 -11.27
N VAL A 21 6.78 5.78 -12.20
CA VAL A 21 7.44 7.06 -12.40
C VAL A 21 7.47 7.43 -13.87
N GLU A 22 7.37 8.71 -14.14
CA GLU A 22 7.66 9.30 -15.44
C GLU A 22 9.03 9.97 -15.39
N VAL A 23 9.90 9.63 -16.35
CA VAL A 23 11.28 10.11 -16.41
C VAL A 23 11.49 10.94 -17.67
N ALA A 24 11.98 12.17 -17.49
CA ALA A 24 12.39 13.07 -18.56
C ALA A 24 13.73 13.71 -18.22
N GLY A 25 14.68 13.70 -19.17
CA GLY A 25 16.01 14.27 -18.96
C GLY A 25 16.79 13.62 -17.79
N GLY A 26 16.59 12.32 -17.56
CA GLY A 26 17.23 11.58 -16.47
C GLY A 26 16.69 11.92 -15.07
N LYS A 27 15.59 12.67 -14.97
CA LYS A 27 14.95 13.02 -13.70
C LYS A 27 13.52 12.50 -13.67
N VAL A 28 13.06 12.08 -12.49
CA VAL A 28 11.64 11.79 -12.24
C VAL A 28 10.89 13.11 -12.29
N VAL A 29 9.86 13.19 -13.14
CA VAL A 29 9.01 14.38 -13.30
C VAL A 29 7.59 14.14 -12.79
N ASN A 30 7.18 12.87 -12.65
CA ASN A 30 5.90 12.50 -12.05
C ASN A 30 6.00 11.12 -11.40
N ALA A 31 5.14 10.84 -10.42
CA ALA A 31 5.14 9.57 -9.70
C ALA A 31 3.73 9.20 -9.19
N TRP A 32 3.47 7.89 -9.12
CA TRP A 32 2.25 7.32 -8.54
C TRP A 32 2.62 6.23 -7.55
N SER A 33 1.99 6.28 -6.37
CA SER A 33 2.10 5.26 -5.33
C SER A 33 0.77 4.54 -5.20
N SER A 34 0.79 3.22 -5.31
CA SER A 34 -0.43 2.42 -5.34
C SER A 34 -0.28 1.14 -4.51
N GLY A 35 -1.04 1.06 -3.41
CA GLY A 35 -1.18 -0.17 -2.63
C GLY A 35 -2.06 -1.16 -3.38
N GLN A 36 -1.57 -2.39 -3.60
CA GLN A 36 -2.26 -3.40 -4.40
C GLN A 36 -3.13 -4.35 -3.56
N MET A 37 -3.25 -4.12 -2.25
CA MET A 37 -3.96 -5.03 -1.34
C MET A 37 -4.79 -4.26 -0.32
N PHE A 38 -6.02 -4.76 -0.09
CA PHE A 38 -6.94 -4.27 0.92
C PHE A 38 -7.63 -5.45 1.62
N ARG A 39 -7.80 -5.34 2.94
CA ARG A 39 -8.46 -6.37 3.77
C ARG A 39 -9.78 -5.91 4.40
N GLY A 40 -10.03 -4.61 4.51
CA GLY A 40 -11.25 -4.09 5.15
C GLY A 40 -11.39 -4.44 6.64
N ILE A 41 -10.31 -4.32 7.43
CA ILE A 41 -10.35 -4.60 8.88
C ILE A 41 -11.42 -3.75 9.59
N GLU A 42 -11.61 -2.50 9.17
CA GLU A 42 -12.63 -1.61 9.72
C GLU A 42 -14.05 -2.13 9.45
N LEU A 43 -14.28 -2.70 8.26
CA LEU A 43 -15.56 -3.35 7.92
C LEU A 43 -15.80 -4.59 8.78
N ILE A 44 -14.74 -5.37 9.05
CA ILE A 44 -14.81 -6.54 9.94
C ILE A 44 -15.23 -6.15 11.36
N LEU A 45 -14.91 -4.94 11.83
CA LEU A 45 -15.25 -4.47 13.18
C LEU A 45 -16.72 -4.06 13.36
N GLN A 46 -17.45 -3.81 12.27
CA GLN A 46 -18.83 -3.35 12.36
C GLN A 46 -19.71 -4.38 13.10
N GLY A 47 -20.44 -3.92 14.12
CA GLY A 47 -21.32 -4.75 14.94
C GLY A 47 -20.63 -5.58 16.03
N ARG A 48 -19.30 -5.45 16.21
CA ARG A 48 -18.56 -6.14 17.30
C ARG A 48 -18.55 -5.32 18.58
N ASP A 49 -18.30 -6.00 19.70
CA ASP A 49 -18.06 -5.35 20.98
C ASP A 49 -16.79 -4.48 20.91
N PRO A 50 -16.81 -3.21 21.34
CA PRO A 50 -15.63 -2.35 21.31
C PRO A 50 -14.41 -2.91 22.06
N ARG A 51 -14.63 -3.74 23.08
CA ARG A 51 -13.56 -4.38 23.85
C ARG A 51 -12.76 -5.38 23.03
N ASP A 52 -13.36 -5.98 22.00
CA ASP A 52 -12.69 -6.97 21.14
C ASP A 52 -11.80 -6.32 20.08
N ALA A 53 -11.98 -5.02 19.79
CA ALA A 53 -11.37 -4.36 18.65
C ALA A 53 -9.84 -4.54 18.60
N HIS A 54 -9.16 -4.44 19.74
CA HIS A 54 -7.71 -4.56 19.85
C HIS A 54 -7.18 -5.93 19.38
N HIS A 55 -7.94 -7.02 19.57
CA HIS A 55 -7.57 -8.33 19.07
C HIS A 55 -7.57 -8.39 17.55
N PHE A 56 -8.45 -7.64 16.86
CA PHE A 56 -8.51 -7.60 15.40
C PHE A 56 -7.51 -6.60 14.82
N VAL A 57 -7.50 -5.35 15.32
CA VAL A 57 -6.69 -4.27 14.72
C VAL A 57 -5.19 -4.45 14.91
N GLN A 58 -4.76 -5.19 15.95
CA GLN A 58 -3.34 -5.56 16.07
C GLN A 58 -2.85 -6.36 14.86
N ARG A 59 -3.73 -7.04 14.11
CA ARG A 59 -3.36 -7.79 12.90
C ARG A 59 -3.37 -6.93 11.64
N SER A 60 -3.52 -5.60 11.77
CA SER A 60 -3.34 -4.67 10.65
C SER A 60 -1.91 -4.67 10.14
N CYS A 61 -0.90 -4.80 11.02
CA CYS A 61 0.49 -5.00 10.66
C CYS A 61 1.16 -5.87 11.73
N GLY A 62 2.07 -6.77 11.33
CA GLY A 62 2.79 -7.65 12.24
C GLY A 62 4.31 -7.61 12.11
N VAL A 63 4.83 -6.73 11.24
CA VAL A 63 6.25 -6.35 11.19
C VAL A 63 6.48 -5.28 12.26
#